data_AF-A0A183EDH5-F1
#
_entry.id   AF-A0A183EDH5-F1
#
_cell.length_a   1.000
_cell.length_b   1.000
_cell.length_c   1.000
_cell.angle_alpha   90.00
_cell.angle_beta   90.00
_cell.angle_gamma   90.00
#
_symmetry.space_group_name_H-M   'P 1'
#
loop_
_entity.id
_entity.type
_entity.pdbx_description
1 polymer ?
#
loop_
_entity_poly.entity_id
_entity_poly.type
_entity_poly.pdbx_seq_one_letter_code
_entity_poly.pdbx_strand_id
1 'polypeptide(L)'
;MRCTVFCEDGAGNFSAEVKLNYLDKAYQVTMSVHQLAILLCFENENSLKMDYLEKATGLSGELLFRNIRALADSNILSTADKAEKEAEHVNITAHQDRKYYMECTIVRIMKTRKVIKHAALVNEVIEQTKSRFVPDMNFIKKSIESLIEKLYIQRTDQHDEYQYLA
;
A
#
# COMPACT_ATOMS: atom_id res chain seq x y z
N MET A 1 -1.27 14.67 21.31
CA MET A 1 -0.97 15.50 20.11
C MET A 1 -0.80 16.95 20.55
N ARG A 2 0.42 17.53 20.58
CA ARG A 2 0.58 18.93 21.06
C ARG A 2 0.37 19.92 19.91
N CYS A 3 -0.77 20.60 19.93
CA CYS A 3 -1.17 21.60 18.96
C CYS A 3 -1.13 23.00 19.59
N THR A 4 -0.46 23.96 18.96
CA THR A 4 -0.56 25.38 19.34
C THR A 4 -1.56 26.05 18.40
N VAL A 5 -2.58 26.70 18.97
CA VAL A 5 -3.68 27.32 18.22
C VAL A 5 -3.46 28.84 18.18
N PHE A 6 -3.49 29.40 16.98
CA PHE A 6 -3.60 30.84 16.76
C PHE A 6 -4.96 31.11 16.10
N CYS A 7 -5.79 31.93 16.74
CA CYS A 7 -7.11 32.29 16.23
C CYS A 7 -7.00 33.67 15.57
N GLU A 8 -7.19 33.76 14.25
CA GLU A 8 -7.32 35.05 13.56
C GLU A 8 -8.81 35.37 13.38
N ASP A 9 -9.28 36.39 14.09
CA ASP A 9 -10.63 36.93 13.94
C ASP A 9 -10.73 37.75 12.64
N GLY A 10 -11.05 37.08 11.54
CA GLY A 10 -11.28 37.68 10.24
C GLY A 10 -12.59 37.18 9.61
N ALA A 11 -13.65 37.96 9.75
CA ALA A 11 -14.87 37.91 8.93
C ALA A 11 -15.46 36.51 8.65
N GLY A 12 -16.25 35.98 9.60
CA GLY A 12 -17.31 35.00 9.33
C GLY A 12 -16.91 33.57 8.95
N ASN A 13 -15.61 33.28 8.75
CA ASN A 13 -15.10 31.92 8.61
C ASN A 13 -14.30 31.52 9.85
N PHE A 14 -14.85 30.59 10.64
CA PHE A 14 -14.20 30.06 11.84
C PHE A 14 -13.06 29.10 11.46
N SER A 15 -11.89 29.65 11.15
CA SER A 15 -10.65 28.93 10.88
C SER A 15 -9.59 29.24 11.95
N ALA A 16 -8.82 28.23 12.33
CA ALA A 16 -7.72 28.32 13.27
C ALA A 16 -6.42 27.87 12.61
N GLU A 17 -5.32 28.57 12.88
CA GLU A 17 -3.98 28.13 12.49
C GLU A 17 -3.43 27.22 13.60
N VAL A 18 -3.03 26.02 13.20
CA VAL A 18 -2.60 24.97 14.11
C VAL A 18 -1.19 24.52 13.74
N LYS A 19 -0.29 24.57 14.70
CA LYS A 19 1.06 24.00 14.55
C LYS A 19 1.08 22.57 15.06
N LEU A 20 1.25 21.62 14.14
CA LEU A 20 1.35 20.19 14.40
C LEU A 20 2.82 19.84 14.67
N ASN A 21 3.14 19.55 15.94
CA ASN A 21 4.51 19.23 16.37
C ASN A 21 4.78 17.73 16.56
N TYR A 22 3.83 16.87 16.18
CA TYR A 22 3.93 15.42 16.36
C TYR A 22 4.50 14.68 15.13
N LEU A 23 4.67 15.38 14.00
CA LEU A 23 5.29 14.88 12.77
C LEU A 23 6.78 15.25 12.76
N ASP A 24 7.61 14.51 12.03
CA ASP A 24 9.06 14.76 11.90
C ASP A 24 9.41 16.19 11.41
N LYS A 25 8.47 16.82 10.71
CA LYS A 25 8.51 18.24 10.35
C LYS A 25 7.38 18.96 11.06
N ALA A 26 7.65 20.16 11.57
CA ALA A 26 6.61 21.01 12.10
C ALA A 26 5.73 21.53 10.94
N TYR A 27 4.45 21.17 10.93
CA TYR A 27 3.49 21.65 9.94
C TYR A 27 2.62 22.75 10.55
N GLN A 28 2.49 23.88 9.85
CA GLN A 28 1.49 24.91 10.15
C GLN A 28 0.32 24.71 9.19
N VAL A 29 -0.86 24.44 9.74
CA VAL A 29 -2.06 24.13 8.97
C VAL A 29 -3.21 25.02 9.44
N THR A 30 -3.83 25.73 8.51
CA THR A 30 -5.10 26.41 8.75
C THR A 30 -6.23 25.40 8.58
N MET A 31 -7.07 25.23 9.60
CA MET A 31 -8.20 24.29 9.59
C MET A 31 -9.45 24.89 10.22
N SER A 32 -10.62 24.33 9.95
CA SER A 32 -11.86 24.77 10.61
C SER A 32 -11.81 24.49 12.11
N VAL A 33 -12.45 25.33 12.91
CA VAL A 33 -12.65 25.08 14.36
C VAL A 33 -13.28 23.71 14.65
N HIS A 34 -14.12 23.21 13.75
CA HIS A 34 -14.73 21.88 13.85
C HIS A 34 -13.70 20.76 13.67
N GLN A 35 -12.75 20.93 12.74
CA GLN A 35 -11.65 19.99 12.53
C GLN A 35 -10.69 20.01 13.73
N LEU A 36 -10.41 21.21 14.26
CA LEU A 36 -9.59 21.37 15.46
C LEU A 36 -10.22 20.69 16.68
N ALA A 37 -11.54 20.85 16.91
CA ALA A 37 -12.25 20.20 18.00
C ALA A 37 -12.11 18.66 17.94
N ILE A 38 -12.18 18.09 16.72
CA ILE A 38 -11.95 16.66 16.51
C ILE A 38 -10.51 16.29 16.89
N LEU A 39 -9.49 17.03 16.43
CA LEU A 39 -8.08 16.73 16.73
C LEU A 39 -7.76 16.82 18.23
N LEU A 40 -8.37 17.78 18.93
CA LEU A 40 -8.19 17.92 20.39
C LEU A 40 -8.72 16.71 21.17
N CYS A 41 -9.73 16.01 20.63
CA CYS A 41 -10.20 14.77 21.26
C CYS A 41 -9.11 13.69 21.31
N PHE A 42 -8.21 13.68 20.32
CA PHE A 42 -7.07 12.74 20.24
C PHE A 42 -5.83 13.24 21.00
N GLU A 43 -5.96 14.22 21.90
CA GLU A 43 -4.81 14.71 22.68
C GLU A 43 -4.22 13.60 23.57
N ASN A 44 -5.10 12.85 24.24
CA ASN A 44 -4.76 11.83 25.24
C ASN A 44 -5.04 10.38 24.79
N GLU A 45 -5.80 10.19 23.70
CA GLU A 45 -6.13 8.87 23.16
C GLU A 45 -5.76 8.77 21.68
N ASN A 46 -5.18 7.65 21.28
CA ASN A 46 -4.73 7.41 19.90
C ASN A 46 -5.84 6.82 19.01
N SER A 47 -6.98 6.46 19.58
CA SER A 47 -8.12 5.88 18.85
C SER A 47 -9.40 6.19 19.59
N LEU A 48 -10.41 6.69 18.88
CA LEU A 48 -11.70 7.08 19.44
C LEU A 48 -12.84 6.56 18.56
N LYS A 49 -13.96 6.21 19.21
CA LYS A 49 -15.20 5.83 18.51
C LYS A 49 -15.98 7.06 18.06
N MET A 50 -16.73 6.91 16.97
CA MET A 50 -17.56 7.98 16.41
C MET A 50 -18.55 8.55 17.44
N ASP A 51 -19.20 7.69 18.21
CA ASP A 51 -20.15 8.10 19.26
C ASP A 51 -19.55 9.05 20.32
N TYR A 52 -18.25 8.91 20.60
CA TYR A 52 -17.56 9.79 21.55
C TYR A 52 -17.24 11.14 20.90
N LEU A 53 -16.80 11.13 19.64
CA LEU A 53 -16.52 12.35 18.88
C LEU A 53 -17.80 13.17 18.69
N GLU A 54 -18.94 12.54 18.44
CA GLU A 54 -20.23 13.23 18.34
C GLU A 54 -20.59 13.96 19.65
N LYS A 55 -20.43 13.28 20.79
CA LYS A 55 -20.70 13.85 22.11
C LYS A 55 -19.71 14.95 22.50
N ALA A 56 -18.43 14.78 22.18
CA ALA A 56 -17.36 15.70 22.57
C ALA A 56 -17.33 16.98 21.71
N THR A 57 -17.59 16.85 20.41
CA THR A 57 -17.52 17.97 19.45
C THR A 57 -18.88 18.65 19.23
N GLY A 58 -19.99 18.00 19.61
CA GLY A 58 -21.34 18.45 19.30
C GLY A 58 -21.70 18.37 17.82
N LEU A 59 -20.83 17.76 17.00
CA LEU A 59 -21.07 17.54 15.57
C LEU A 59 -21.79 16.21 15.38
N SER A 60 -22.86 16.20 14.60
CA SER A 60 -23.62 14.99 14.31
C SER A 60 -23.88 14.82 12.81
N GLY A 61 -24.01 13.57 12.37
CA GLY A 61 -24.42 13.24 11.00
C GLY A 61 -23.39 13.63 9.94
N GLU A 62 -23.85 14.18 8.81
CA GLU A 62 -23.02 14.42 7.63
C GLU A 62 -21.86 15.40 7.89
N LEU A 63 -22.04 16.36 8.79
CA LEU A 63 -21.02 17.37 9.10
C LEU A 63 -19.79 16.75 9.78
N LEU A 64 -20.00 15.85 10.75
CA LEU A 64 -18.90 15.13 11.40
C LEU A 64 -18.17 14.25 10.37
N PHE A 65 -18.93 13.49 9.57
CA PHE A 65 -18.36 12.61 8.57
C PHE A 65 -17.52 13.37 7.53
N ARG A 66 -17.99 14.52 7.05
CA ARG A 66 -17.26 15.38 6.11
C ARG A 66 -15.93 15.88 6.70
N ASN A 67 -15.94 16.31 7.96
CA ASN A 67 -14.74 16.80 8.63
C ASN A 67 -13.73 15.67 8.90
N ILE A 68 -14.20 14.50 9.36
CA ILE A 68 -13.35 13.33 9.55
C ILE A 68 -12.75 12.85 8.24
N ARG A 69 -13.54 12.80 7.15
CA ARG A 69 -13.04 12.46 5.81
C ARG A 69 -11.93 13.42 5.37
N ALA A 70 -12.11 14.73 5.54
CA ALA A 70 -11.08 15.71 5.19
C ALA A 70 -9.77 15.53 6.00
N LEU A 71 -9.88 15.20 7.29
CA LEU A 71 -8.72 14.89 8.13
C LEU A 71 -8.07 13.54 7.76
N ALA A 72 -8.87 12.57 7.27
CA ALA A 72 -8.37 11.29 6.78
C ALA A 72 -7.67 11.41 5.42
N ASP A 73 -8.22 12.23 4.51
CA ASP A 73 -7.66 12.49 3.18
C ASP A 73 -6.32 13.24 3.26
N SER A 74 -6.15 14.08 4.28
CA SER A 74 -4.89 14.78 4.57
C SER A 74 -3.86 13.94 5.34
N ASN A 75 -4.15 12.65 5.60
CA ASN A 75 -3.32 11.73 6.39
C ASN A 75 -3.02 12.24 7.82
N ILE A 76 -3.88 13.11 8.36
CA ILE A 76 -3.77 13.60 9.76
C ILE A 76 -4.42 12.57 10.69
N LEU A 77 -5.54 11.98 10.28
CA LEU A 77 -6.20 10.86 10.95
C LEU A 77 -6.22 9.63 10.02
N SER A 78 -6.33 8.44 10.62
CA SER A 78 -6.59 7.20 9.87
C SER A 78 -7.87 6.57 10.36
N THR A 79 -8.72 6.14 9.44
CA THR A 79 -9.90 5.33 9.76
C THR A 79 -9.52 3.86 9.71
N ALA A 80 -10.19 3.02 10.52
CA ALA A 80 -9.95 1.57 10.52
C ALA A 80 -10.04 0.98 9.10
N ASP A 81 -11.04 1.41 8.32
CA ASP A 81 -11.23 0.99 6.93
C ASP A 81 -10.04 1.37 6.02
N LYS A 82 -9.39 2.51 6.25
CA LYS A 82 -8.26 2.96 5.44
C LYS A 82 -6.99 2.18 5.80
N ALA A 83 -6.75 1.94 7.10
CA ALA A 83 -5.63 1.14 7.56
C ALA A 83 -5.69 -0.32 7.07
N GLU A 84 -6.88 -0.93 7.06
CA GLU A 84 -7.07 -2.29 6.54
C GLU A 84 -6.85 -2.35 5.03
N LYS A 85 -7.40 -1.40 4.27
CA LYS A 85 -7.18 -1.29 2.82
C LYS A 85 -5.72 -1.05 2.46
N GLU A 86 -5.00 -0.23 3.22
CA GLU A 86 -3.57 0.01 3.01
C GLU A 86 -2.75 -1.27 3.26
N ALA A 87 -3.04 -2.01 4.33
CA ALA A 87 -2.39 -3.29 4.61
C ALA A 87 -2.67 -4.34 3.53
N GLU A 88 -3.93 -4.43 3.06
CA GLU A 88 -4.31 -5.31 1.96
C GLU A 88 -3.58 -4.91 0.66
N HIS A 89 -3.54 -3.61 0.34
CA HIS A 89 -2.83 -3.10 -0.83
C HIS A 89 -1.33 -3.43 -0.79
N VAL A 90 -0.67 -3.27 0.36
CA VAL A 90 0.75 -3.63 0.53
C VAL A 90 0.98 -5.13 0.33
N ASN A 91 0.08 -5.99 0.80
CA ASN A 91 0.18 -7.42 0.55
C ASN A 91 0.02 -7.75 -0.94
N ILE A 92 -0.97 -7.14 -1.61
CA ILE A 92 -1.21 -7.34 -3.05
C ILE A 92 0.03 -6.92 -3.86
N THR A 93 0.59 -5.74 -3.59
CA THR A 93 1.78 -5.26 -4.32
C THR A 93 2.98 -6.15 -4.07
N ALA A 94 3.22 -6.60 -2.83
CA ALA A 94 4.30 -7.53 -2.52
C ALA A 94 4.17 -8.87 -3.26
N HIS A 95 2.95 -9.41 -3.38
CA HIS A 95 2.68 -10.62 -4.15
C HIS A 95 2.91 -10.43 -5.66
N GLN A 96 2.51 -9.27 -6.20
CA GLN A 96 2.73 -8.92 -7.59
C GLN A 96 4.23 -8.77 -7.90
N ASP A 97 4.98 -8.08 -7.03
CA ASP A 97 6.43 -7.91 -7.18
C ASP A 97 7.16 -9.25 -7.23
N ARG A 98 6.78 -10.21 -6.37
CA ARG A 98 7.34 -11.57 -6.41
C ARG A 98 7.03 -12.28 -7.73
N LYS A 99 5.82 -12.11 -8.25
CA LYS A 99 5.41 -12.68 -9.55
C LYS A 99 6.23 -12.08 -10.70
N TYR A 100 6.34 -10.76 -10.77
CA TYR A 100 7.10 -10.08 -11.81
C TYR A 100 8.59 -10.44 -11.75
N TYR A 101 9.16 -10.48 -10.56
CA TYR A 101 10.55 -10.90 -10.36
C TYR A 101 10.79 -12.34 -10.86
N MET A 102 9.86 -13.25 -10.58
CA MET A 102 9.92 -14.64 -11.06
C MET A 102 9.89 -14.71 -12.58
N GLU A 103 8.91 -14.05 -13.20
CA GLU A 103 8.76 -14.02 -14.66
C GLU A 103 10.00 -13.43 -15.34
N CYS A 104 10.51 -12.29 -14.85
CA CYS A 104 11.75 -11.67 -15.35
C CYS A 104 12.96 -12.59 -15.22
N THR A 105 13.08 -13.32 -14.10
CA THR A 105 14.19 -14.26 -13.87
C THR A 105 14.15 -15.42 -14.86
N ILE A 106 12.98 -16.01 -15.09
CA ILE A 106 12.79 -17.08 -16.07
C ILE A 106 13.12 -16.57 -17.48
N VAL A 107 12.57 -15.42 -17.88
CA VAL A 107 12.85 -14.82 -19.20
C VAL A 107 14.35 -14.56 -19.38
N ARG A 108 15.05 -14.06 -18.35
CA ARG A 108 16.50 -13.85 -18.39
C ARG A 108 17.27 -15.15 -18.65
N ILE A 109 16.95 -16.23 -17.94
CA ILE A 109 17.57 -17.56 -18.14
C ILE A 109 17.30 -18.06 -19.56
N MET A 110 16.03 -18.02 -19.98
CA MET A 110 15.58 -18.52 -21.27
C MET A 110 16.21 -17.76 -22.45
N LYS A 111 16.34 -16.43 -22.33
CA LYS A 111 16.95 -15.58 -23.35
C LYS A 111 18.41 -15.96 -23.62
N THR A 112 19.14 -16.37 -22.59
CA THR A 112 20.54 -16.81 -22.68
C THR A 112 20.67 -18.25 -23.19
N ARG A 113 19.83 -19.17 -22.68
CA ARG A 113 19.94 -20.61 -23.00
C ARG A 113 19.29 -21.00 -24.32
N LYS A 114 18.31 -20.23 -24.80
CA LYS A 114 17.45 -20.46 -25.98
C LYS A 114 16.56 -21.71 -25.88
N VAL A 115 17.11 -22.84 -25.45
CA VAL A 115 16.40 -24.09 -25.16
C VAL A 115 16.91 -24.66 -23.84
N ILE A 116 16.02 -25.13 -22.97
CA ILE A 116 16.39 -25.71 -21.67
C ILE A 116 15.36 -26.74 -21.18
N LYS A 117 15.85 -27.79 -20.51
CA LYS A 117 15.02 -28.79 -19.83
C LYS A 117 14.35 -28.24 -18.59
N HIS A 118 13.16 -28.74 -18.26
CA HIS A 118 12.37 -28.30 -17.11
C HIS A 118 13.15 -28.37 -15.80
N ALA A 119 13.80 -29.51 -15.53
CA ALA A 119 14.58 -29.70 -14.31
C ALA A 119 15.75 -28.70 -14.21
N ALA A 120 16.43 -28.42 -15.32
CA ALA A 120 17.52 -27.45 -15.35
C ALA A 120 17.02 -26.01 -15.14
N LEU A 121 15.90 -25.64 -15.77
CA LEU A 121 15.29 -24.32 -15.58
C LEU A 121 14.87 -24.10 -14.13
N VAL A 122 14.18 -25.08 -13.52
CA VAL A 122 13.75 -24.99 -12.12
C VAL A 122 14.94 -24.79 -11.18
N ASN A 123 16.03 -25.54 -11.38
CA ASN A 123 17.24 -25.40 -10.57
C ASN A 123 17.89 -24.01 -10.72
N GLU A 124 18.02 -23.50 -11.95
CA GLU A 124 18.57 -22.16 -12.18
C GLU A 124 17.69 -21.06 -11.56
N VAL A 125 16.36 -21.20 -11.63
CA VAL A 125 15.41 -20.25 -11.02
C VAL A 125 15.55 -20.25 -9.49
N ILE A 126 15.62 -21.41 -8.85
CA ILE A 126 15.81 -21.52 -7.39
C ILE A 126 17.13 -20.86 -6.98
N GLU A 127 18.21 -21.13 -7.71
CA GLU A 127 19.53 -20.58 -7.43
C GLU A 127 19.58 -19.06 -7.55
N GLN A 128 18.86 -18.47 -8.52
CA GLN A 128 18.83 -17.02 -8.72
C GLN A 128 17.86 -16.29 -7.77
N THR A 129 16.82 -16.97 -7.28
CA THR A 129 15.77 -16.35 -6.44
C THR A 129 16.08 -16.43 -4.95
N LYS A 130 16.89 -17.41 -4.51
CA LYS A 130 17.17 -17.69 -3.09
C LYS A 130 17.71 -16.50 -2.27
N SER A 131 18.38 -15.54 -2.90
CA SER A 131 18.89 -14.35 -2.21
C SER A 131 17.79 -13.37 -1.81
N ARG A 132 16.59 -13.50 -2.41
CA ARG A 132 15.44 -12.63 -2.17
C ARG A 132 14.29 -13.36 -1.50
N PHE A 133 13.95 -14.55 -1.97
CA PHE A 133 12.94 -15.43 -1.37
C PHE A 133 13.10 -16.86 -1.89
N VAL A 134 12.56 -17.84 -1.17
CA VAL A 134 12.55 -19.24 -1.60
C VAL A 134 11.18 -19.53 -2.24
N PRO A 135 11.07 -19.64 -3.57
CA PRO A 135 9.81 -19.99 -4.22
C PRO A 135 9.46 -21.46 -4.02
N ASP A 136 8.17 -21.77 -3.90
CA ASP A 136 7.70 -23.14 -3.98
C ASP A 136 7.57 -23.62 -5.45
N MET A 137 7.51 -24.94 -5.64
CA MET A 137 7.41 -25.56 -6.97
C MET A 137 6.15 -25.14 -7.73
N ASN A 138 5.03 -24.91 -7.04
CA ASN A 138 3.77 -24.53 -7.68
C ASN A 138 3.85 -23.11 -8.23
N PHE A 139 4.52 -22.21 -7.52
CA PHE A 139 4.75 -20.84 -7.93
C PHE A 139 5.62 -20.76 -9.19
N ILE A 140 6.71 -21.54 -9.25
CA ILE A 140 7.56 -21.63 -10.45
C ILE A 140 6.74 -22.15 -11.64
N LYS A 141 5.97 -23.24 -11.46
CA LYS A 141 5.12 -23.81 -12.52
C LYS A 141 4.11 -22.79 -13.04
N LYS A 142 3.40 -22.08 -12.15
CA LYS A 142 2.44 -21.03 -12.54
C LYS A 142 3.10 -19.90 -13.33
N SER A 143 4.31 -19.48 -12.95
CA SER A 143 5.06 -18.46 -13.69
C SER A 143 5.49 -18.94 -15.07
N ILE A 144 5.91 -20.21 -15.21
CA ILE A 144 6.22 -20.82 -16.51
C ILE A 144 4.98 -20.84 -17.40
N GLU A 145 3.83 -21.31 -16.89
CA GLU A 145 2.58 -21.31 -17.66
C GLU A 145 2.17 -19.90 -18.10
N SER A 146 2.27 -18.90 -17.21
CA SER A 146 1.96 -17.52 -17.58
C SER A 146 2.90 -16.98 -18.67
N LEU A 147 4.17 -17.40 -18.70
CA LEU A 147 5.11 -17.00 -19.75
C LEU A 147 4.85 -17.73 -21.09
N ILE A 148 4.28 -18.94 -21.05
CA ILE A 148 3.79 -19.63 -22.24
C ILE A 148 2.58 -18.89 -22.81
N GLU A 149 1.60 -18.55 -21.98
CA GLU A 149 0.40 -17.77 -22.37
C GLU A 149 0.78 -16.42 -22.99
N LYS A 150 1.82 -15.77 -22.45
CA LYS A 150 2.34 -14.49 -22.94
C LYS A 150 3.27 -14.63 -24.17
N LEU A 151 3.46 -15.84 -24.69
CA LEU A 151 4.30 -16.14 -25.86
C LEU A 151 5.78 -15.76 -25.71
N TYR A 152 6.31 -15.73 -24.47
CA TYR A 152 7.75 -15.56 -24.24
C TYR A 152 8.52 -16.86 -24.44
N ILE A 153 7.88 -17.99 -24.14
CA ILE A 153 8.44 -19.33 -24.27
C ILE A 153 7.38 -20.30 -24.79
N GLN A 154 7.80 -21.44 -25.34
CA GLN A 154 6.92 -22.55 -25.71
C GLN A 154 7.51 -23.89 -25.28
N ARG A 155 6.65 -24.90 -25.17
CA ARG A 155 7.08 -26.30 -25.04
C ARG A 155 7.53 -26.79 -26.41
N THR A 156 8.64 -27.52 -26.46
CA THR A 156 9.08 -28.18 -27.70
C THR A 156 8.30 -29.48 -27.91
N ASP A 157 8.58 -30.19 -29.01
CA ASP A 157 8.06 -31.54 -29.25
C ASP A 157 8.43 -32.53 -28.13
N GLN A 158 9.50 -32.22 -27.39
CA GLN A 158 9.87 -32.88 -26.15
C GLN A 158 9.19 -32.13 -24.99
N HIS A 159 8.12 -32.69 -24.41
CA HIS A 159 7.33 -32.03 -23.36
C HIS A 159 8.13 -31.60 -22.09
N ASP A 160 9.36 -32.11 -21.94
CA ASP A 160 10.36 -31.79 -20.92
C ASP A 160 11.07 -30.44 -21.16
N GLU A 161 11.06 -29.92 -22.39
CA GLU A 161 11.89 -28.79 -22.81
C GLU A 161 11.09 -27.54 -23.15
N TYR A 162 11.72 -26.39 -22.89
CA TYR A 162 11.20 -25.07 -23.24
C TYR A 162 12.12 -24.38 -24.23
N GLN A 163 11.52 -23.63 -25.15
CA GLN A 163 12.20 -22.80 -26.14
C GLN A 163 11.77 -21.33 -25.98
N TYR A 164 12.73 -20.41 -26.07
CA TYR A 164 12.49 -18.97 -26.02
C TYR A 164 11.99 -18.44 -27.38
N LEU A 165 10.97 -17.57 -27.36
CA LEU A 165 10.26 -17.08 -28.56
C LEU A 165 10.47 -15.59 -28.88
N ALA A 166 10.90 -14.79 -27.89
CA ALA A 166 11.03 -13.34 -28.02
C ALA A 166 12.50 -12.88 -28.19
#